data_AF-A0A557P748-F1
#
_entry.id   AF-A0A557P748-F1
#
_cell.length_a   1.000
_cell.length_b   1.000
_cell.length_c   1.000
_cell.angle_alpha   90.00
_cell.angle_beta   90.00
_cell.angle_gamma   90.00
#
_symmetry.space_group_name_H-M   'P 1'
#
loop_
_entity.id
_entity.type
_entity.pdbx_description
1 polymer ?
#
loop_
_entity_poly.entity_id
_entity_poly.type
_entity_poly.pdbx_seq_one_letter_code
_entity_poly.pdbx_strand_id
1 'polypeptide(L)'
;MRNLGKFFDNKHFARGFSRSGEFTINEAQILENYGRTMQGLFEGNLTPEDDDEKEFITAFQQEGEEGIVNKYVQCWKKYLNKTQRKRTL
;
A
#
# COMPACT_ATOMS: atom_id res chain seq x y z
N MET A 1 6.22 2.66 -10.52
CA MET A 1 5.44 3.29 -9.41
C MET A 1 5.88 4.74 -9.15
N ARG A 2 4.99 5.73 -9.36
CA ARG A 2 5.30 7.17 -9.11
C ARG A 2 5.30 7.52 -7.61
N ASN A 3 6.16 8.46 -7.21
CA ASN A 3 6.21 8.99 -5.83
C ASN A 3 5.49 10.34 -5.77
N LEU A 4 4.33 10.40 -5.10
CA LEU A 4 3.51 11.61 -4.94
C LEU A 4 3.78 12.37 -3.63
N GLY A 5 4.98 12.15 -3.07
CA GLY A 5 5.40 12.67 -1.78
C GLY A 5 5.16 11.69 -0.64
N LYS A 6 5.69 12.07 0.53
CA LYS A 6 5.68 11.19 1.69
C LYS A 6 4.26 10.91 2.19
N PHE A 7 3.96 9.63 2.40
CA PHE A 7 2.73 9.16 3.03
C PHE A 7 2.98 8.91 4.51
N PHE A 8 2.14 9.49 5.35
CA PHE A 8 2.18 9.31 6.79
C PHE A 8 0.77 9.01 7.27
N ASP A 9 0.57 7.85 7.89
CA ASP A 9 -0.66 7.53 8.57
C ASP A 9 -0.44 7.64 10.09
N ASN A 10 -0.40 8.88 10.59
CA ASN A 10 -0.20 9.14 12.02
C ASN A 10 -1.37 8.67 12.88
N LYS A 11 -2.52 8.37 12.26
CA LYS A 11 -3.74 7.91 12.93
C LYS A 11 -3.59 6.47 13.44
N HIS A 12 -3.10 5.56 12.60
CA HIS A 12 -2.84 4.18 13.00
C HIS A 12 -1.39 3.99 13.43
N PHE A 13 -0.47 4.81 12.93
CA PHE A 13 0.98 4.74 13.18
C PHE A 13 1.53 6.09 13.66
N ALA A 14 1.19 6.49 14.90
CA ALA A 14 1.62 7.78 15.48
C ALA A 14 3.14 8.01 15.51
N ARG A 15 3.94 6.94 15.41
CA ARG A 15 5.41 6.97 15.40
C ARG A 15 6.01 6.68 14.02
N GLY A 16 5.17 6.54 13.00
CA GLY A 16 5.54 6.14 11.63
C GLY A 16 5.69 4.64 11.44
N PHE A 17 5.72 4.22 10.17
CA PHE A 17 5.75 2.80 9.78
C PHE A 17 6.99 2.07 10.31
N SER A 18 8.17 2.68 10.22
CA SER A 18 9.44 2.05 10.65
C SER A 18 9.52 1.77 12.14
N ARG A 19 8.79 2.54 12.97
CA ARG A 19 8.78 2.38 14.44
C ARG A 19 7.55 1.62 14.95
N SER A 20 6.69 1.16 14.05
CA SER A 20 5.50 0.40 14.43
C SER A 20 5.82 -1.04 14.85
N GLY A 21 6.95 -1.60 14.41
CA GLY A 21 7.26 -3.03 14.56
C GLY A 21 6.46 -3.95 13.61
N GLU A 22 5.50 -3.39 12.87
CA GLU A 22 4.62 -4.16 11.98
C GLU A 22 5.22 -4.33 10.59
N PHE A 23 6.08 -3.41 10.17
CA PHE A 23 6.71 -3.36 8.85
C PHE A 23 8.22 -3.46 8.99
N THR A 24 8.86 -4.18 8.07
CA THR A 24 10.31 -4.13 7.89
C THR A 24 10.72 -2.73 7.40
N ILE A 25 12.02 -2.42 7.50
CA ILE A 25 12.57 -1.13 7.05
C ILE A 25 12.20 -0.87 5.58
N ASN A 26 12.29 -1.88 4.72
CA ASN A 26 11.98 -1.75 3.30
C ASN A 26 10.49 -1.50 3.05
N GLU A 27 9.60 -2.26 3.69
CA GLU A 27 8.15 -2.05 3.60
C GLU A 27 7.74 -0.66 4.11
N ALA A 28 8.33 -0.21 5.20
CA ALA A 28 8.10 1.13 5.72
C ALA A 28 8.51 2.21 4.71
N GLN A 29 9.68 2.08 4.09
CA GLN A 29 10.11 3.01 3.04
C GLN A 29 9.19 2.96 1.81
N ILE A 30 8.68 1.79 1.44
CA ILE A 30 7.73 1.65 0.35
C ILE A 30 6.43 2.40 0.67
N LEU A 31 5.87 2.18 1.85
CA LEU A 31 4.66 2.88 2.30
C LEU A 31 4.89 4.38 2.38
N GLU A 32 6.01 4.82 2.95
CA GLU A 32 6.33 6.25 3.05
C GLU A 32 6.52 6.91 1.69
N ASN A 33 7.15 6.27 0.71
CA ASN A 33 7.44 6.88 -0.59
C ASN A 33 6.29 6.73 -1.61
N TYR A 34 5.58 5.61 -1.57
CA TYR A 34 4.59 5.25 -2.60
C TYR A 34 3.17 5.08 -2.03
N GLY A 35 2.96 5.27 -0.72
CA GLY A 35 1.67 5.08 -0.06
C GLY A 35 0.57 5.97 -0.62
N ARG A 36 0.87 7.22 -0.96
CA ARG A 36 -0.10 8.13 -1.60
C ARG A 36 -0.56 7.61 -2.96
N THR A 37 0.37 7.11 -3.75
CA THR A 37 0.10 6.54 -5.07
C THR A 37 -0.72 5.26 -4.94
N MET A 38 -0.28 4.32 -4.08
CA MET A 38 -1.00 3.09 -3.78
C MET A 38 -2.42 3.36 -3.31
N GLN A 39 -2.61 4.34 -2.41
CA GLN A 39 -3.94 4.73 -1.94
C GLN A 39 -4.80 5.29 -3.06
N GLY A 40 -4.28 6.22 -3.85
CA GLY A 40 -5.05 6.82 -4.94
C GLY A 40 -5.43 5.81 -6.02
N LEU A 41 -4.54 4.88 -6.35
CA LEU A 41 -4.84 3.78 -7.30
C LEU A 41 -5.89 2.82 -6.71
N PHE A 42 -5.76 2.48 -5.43
CA PHE A 42 -6.71 1.59 -4.74
C PHE A 42 -8.10 2.20 -4.59
N GLU A 43 -8.19 3.51 -4.33
CA GLU A 43 -9.47 4.24 -4.23
C GLU A 43 -10.05 4.62 -5.61
N GLY A 44 -9.31 4.40 -6.71
CA GLY A 44 -9.72 4.83 -8.05
C GLY A 44 -9.60 6.34 -8.32
N ASN A 45 -8.97 7.07 -7.41
CA ASN A 45 -8.67 8.51 -7.56
C ASN A 45 -7.52 8.76 -8.55
N LEU A 46 -6.68 7.75 -8.79
CA LEU A 46 -5.56 7.82 -9.73
C LEU A 46 -5.71 6.75 -10.81
N THR A 47 -5.37 7.13 -12.05
CA THR A 47 -5.21 6.20 -13.17
C THR A 47 -3.77 5.72 -13.23
N PRO A 48 -3.51 4.41 -13.46
CA PRO A 48 -2.15 3.89 -13.53
C PRO A 48 -1.44 4.47 -14.76
N GLU A 49 -0.21 4.96 -14.58
CA GLU A 49 0.61 5.49 -15.68
C GLU A 49 1.70 4.49 -16.07
N ASP A 50 2.26 3.80 -15.08
CA ASP A 50 3.39 2.89 -15.21
C ASP A 50 2.98 1.41 -15.08
N ASP A 51 3.84 0.50 -15.55
CA ASP A 51 3.56 -0.94 -15.55
C ASP A 51 3.34 -1.49 -14.13
N ASP A 52 4.17 -1.06 -13.17
CA ASP A 52 4.01 -1.40 -11.75
C ASP A 52 2.62 -0.97 -11.20
N GLU A 53 2.07 0.15 -11.66
CA GLU A 53 0.77 0.65 -11.20
C GLU A 53 -0.38 -0.15 -11.81
N LYS A 54 -0.23 -0.58 -13.06
CA LYS A 54 -1.19 -1.47 -13.72
C LYS A 54 -1.19 -2.84 -13.07
N GLU A 55 -0.02 -3.41 -12.80
CA GLU A 55 0.12 -4.65 -12.04
C GLU A 55 -0.50 -4.50 -10.64
N PHE A 56 -0.25 -3.38 -9.97
CA PHE A 56 -0.83 -3.11 -8.65
C PHE A 56 -2.35 -3.19 -8.69
N ILE A 57 -3.01 -2.47 -9.60
CA ILE A 57 -4.48 -2.50 -9.72
C ILE A 57 -4.97 -3.90 -10.11
N THR A 58 -4.31 -4.54 -11.08
CA THR A 58 -4.66 -5.88 -11.55
C THR A 58 -4.60 -6.90 -10.40
N ALA A 59 -3.61 -6.79 -9.53
CA ALA A 59 -3.43 -7.64 -8.35
C ALA A 59 -4.48 -7.41 -7.23
N PHE A 60 -5.22 -6.29 -7.27
CA PHE A 60 -6.40 -6.06 -6.41
C PHE A 60 -7.72 -6.43 -7.10
N GLN A 61 -7.76 -6.46 -8.43
CA GLN A 61 -8.93 -6.90 -9.21
C GLN A 61 -8.98 -8.43 -9.37
N GLN A 62 -7.83 -9.09 -9.43
CA GLN A 62 -7.73 -10.54 -9.44
C GLN A 62 -7.96 -11.08 -8.02
N GLU A 63 -9.10 -11.73 -7.83
CA GLU A 63 -9.48 -12.39 -6.59
C GLU A 63 -8.70 -13.72 -6.47
N GLY A 64 -7.42 -13.62 -6.12
CA GLY A 64 -6.52 -14.76 -5.97
C GLY A 64 -5.20 -14.34 -5.33
N GLU A 65 -4.84 -14.94 -4.19
CA GLU A 65 -3.54 -14.76 -3.54
C GLU A 65 -2.39 -15.43 -4.33
N GLU A 66 -2.72 -16.24 -5.34
CA GLU A 66 -1.78 -17.09 -6.06
C GLU A 66 -1.00 -16.28 -7.11
N GLY A 67 0.14 -15.74 -6.71
CA GLY A 67 1.19 -15.30 -7.63
C GLY A 67 1.57 -13.82 -7.60
N ILE A 68 1.08 -13.03 -6.64
CA ILE A 68 1.46 -11.61 -6.56
C ILE A 68 2.87 -11.48 -5.98
N VAL A 69 3.87 -11.41 -6.86
CA VAL A 69 5.30 -11.19 -6.53
C VAL A 69 5.59 -9.72 -6.26
N ASN A 70 4.66 -8.82 -6.57
CA ASN A 70 4.91 -7.39 -6.47
C ASN A 70 4.92 -6.90 -5.01
N LYS A 71 6.10 -6.45 -4.57
CA LYS A 71 6.36 -5.87 -3.23
C LYS A 71 5.42 -4.74 -2.85
N TYR A 72 4.97 -3.92 -3.81
CA TYR A 72 4.05 -2.81 -3.54
C TYR A 72 2.68 -3.32 -3.10
N VAL A 73 2.17 -4.35 -3.77
CA VAL A 73 0.88 -4.95 -3.45
C VAL A 73 0.92 -5.63 -2.10
N GLN A 74 1.98 -6.39 -1.81
CA GLN A 74 2.14 -7.04 -0.50
C GLN A 74 2.19 -6.02 0.65
N CYS A 75 2.97 -4.94 0.48
CA CYS A 75 3.03 -3.84 1.45
C CYS A 75 1.65 -3.21 1.68
N TRP A 76 0.93 -2.90 0.60
CA TRP A 76 -0.38 -2.26 0.70
C TRP A 76 -1.42 -3.19 1.32
N LYS A 77 -1.51 -4.46 0.90
CA LYS A 77 -2.40 -5.47 1.52
C LYS A 77 -2.16 -5.58 3.02
N LYS A 78 -0.89 -5.60 3.45
CA LYS A 78 -0.52 -5.62 4.86
C LYS A 78 -0.97 -4.35 5.58
N TYR A 79 -0.75 -3.18 4.99
CA TYR A 79 -1.24 -1.90 5.51
C TYR A 79 -2.76 -1.88 5.65
N LEU A 80 -3.50 -2.32 4.63
CA LEU A 80 -4.96 -2.45 4.67
C LEU A 80 -5.40 -3.42 5.77
N ASN A 81 -4.75 -4.57 5.92
CA ASN A 81 -5.08 -5.51 6.99
C ASN A 81 -4.93 -4.89 8.39
N LYS A 82 -3.92 -4.05 8.60
CA LYS A 82 -3.68 -3.39 9.90
C LYS A 82 -4.59 -2.18 10.16
N THR A 83 -4.93 -1.42 9.12
CA THR A 83 -5.75 -0.20 9.25
C THR A 83 -7.25 -0.45 9.07
N GLN A 84 -7.63 -1.36 8.17
CA GLN A 84 -9.02 -1.70 7.86
C GLN A 84 -9.60 -2.82 8.72
N ARG A 85 -8.84 -3.45 9.62
CA ARG A 85 -9.35 -4.42 10.62
C ARG A 85 -10.45 -3.87 11.56
N LYS A 86 -10.80 -2.58 11.44
CA LYS A 86 -11.95 -1.93 12.11
C LYS A 86 -13.13 -1.57 11.19
N ARG A 87 -13.18 -2.04 9.94
CA ARG A 87 -14.44 -2.10 9.18
C ARG A 87 -15.02 -3.50 9.33
N THR A 88 -15.46 -3.80 10.54
CA THR A 88 -16.47 -4.84 10.74
C THR A 88 -17.74 -4.34 10.04
N LEU A 89 -18.19 -5.18 9.11
CA LEU A 89 -19.52 -5.28 8.50
C LEU A 89 -20.62 -4.43 9.14
#